data_AF-A0A838H3S1-F1
#
_entry.id   AF-A0A838H3S1-F1
#
_cell.length_a   1.000
_cell.length_b   1.000
_cell.length_c   1.000
_cell.angle_alpha   90.00
_cell.angle_beta   90.00
_cell.angle_gamma   90.00
#
_symmetry.space_group_name_H-M   'P 1'
#
loop_
_entity.id
_entity.type
_entity.pdbx_description
1 polymer ?
#
loop_
_entity_poly.entity_id
_entity_poly.type
_entity_poly.pdbx_seq_one_letter_code
_entity_poly.pdbx_strand_id
1 'polypeptide(L)'
;GGLADVEWTVQLLQLRHGGRMAALRRPGTLAALEACLGEGLLDARTGGWLAEGWRFLARLRNALYLAGLRDTDRLPAGEAEVERVARMLGYGPPGAQALVEDLSRTSRRIRKVHETSFYG
;
A
#
# COMPACT_ATOMS: atom_id res chain seq x y z
N GLY A 1 3.56 -7.30 -2.71
CA GLY A 1 2.57 -6.44 -2.05
C GLY A 1 3.13 -5.06 -1.85
N GLY A 2 3.52 -4.37 -2.93
CA GLY A 2 3.99 -2.98 -2.90
C GLY A 2 2.88 -1.98 -3.21
N LEU A 3 3.24 -0.70 -3.41
CA LEU A 3 2.29 0.33 -3.84
C LEU A 3 1.64 -0.02 -5.18
N ALA A 4 2.46 -0.42 -6.14
CA ALA A 4 2.01 -0.84 -7.47
C ALA A 4 0.95 -1.96 -7.37
N ASP A 5 1.14 -2.97 -6.51
CA ASP A 5 0.15 -4.06 -6.40
C ASP A 5 -1.23 -3.55 -5.95
N VAL A 6 -1.28 -2.57 -5.03
CA VAL A 6 -2.55 -1.95 -4.63
C VAL A 6 -3.17 -1.17 -5.79
N GLU A 7 -2.37 -0.36 -6.48
CA GLU A 7 -2.79 0.47 -7.60
C GLU A 7 -3.35 -0.37 -8.74
N TRP A 8 -2.62 -1.41 -9.13
CA TRP A 8 -3.03 -2.35 -10.16
C TRP A 8 -4.27 -3.15 -9.77
N THR A 9 -4.42 -3.56 -8.50
CA THR A 9 -5.64 -4.25 -8.05
C THR A 9 -6.87 -3.38 -8.22
N VAL A 10 -6.78 -2.11 -7.82
CA VAL A 10 -7.89 -1.16 -7.97
C VAL A 10 -8.16 -0.88 -9.44
N GLN A 11 -7.12 -0.61 -10.24
CA GLN A 11 -7.25 -0.33 -11.67
C GLN A 11 -7.83 -1.51 -12.45
N LEU A 12 -7.48 -2.75 -12.10
CA LEU A 12 -8.07 -3.95 -12.69
C LEU A 12 -9.59 -4.00 -12.46
N LEU A 13 -10.04 -3.71 -11.24
CA LEU A 13 -11.47 -3.66 -10.92
C LEU A 13 -12.18 -2.53 -11.70
N GLN A 14 -11.54 -1.37 -11.83
CA GLN A 14 -12.05 -0.28 -12.66
C GLN A 14 -12.16 -0.69 -14.13
N LEU A 15 -11.18 -1.40 -14.70
CA LEU A 15 -11.22 -1.86 -16.09
C LEU A 15 -12.29 -2.94 -16.31
N ARG A 16 -12.45 -3.89 -15.37
CA ARG A 16 -13.45 -4.96 -15.46
C ARG A 16 -14.89 -4.46 -15.32
N HIS A 17 -15.12 -3.44 -14.49
CA HIS A 17 -16.47 -3.07 -14.08
C HIS A 17 -16.86 -1.62 -14.38
N GLY A 18 -15.90 -0.73 -14.64
CA GLY A 18 -16.14 0.71 -14.84
C GLY A 18 -16.99 1.05 -16.07
N GLY A 19 -17.07 0.15 -17.05
CA GLY A 19 -18.01 0.30 -18.18
C GLY A 19 -19.47 0.32 -17.72
N ARG A 20 -19.83 -0.56 -16.78
CA ARG A 20 -21.20 -0.75 -16.25
C ARG A 20 -21.46 -0.02 -14.93
N MET A 21 -20.42 0.30 -14.17
CA MET A 21 -20.51 0.91 -12.83
C MET A 21 -19.80 2.25 -12.83
N ALA A 22 -20.56 3.33 -13.05
CA ALA A 22 -20.02 4.69 -13.17
C ALA A 22 -19.25 5.14 -11.90
N ALA A 23 -19.63 4.63 -10.73
CA ALA A 23 -18.95 4.89 -9.46
C ALA A 23 -17.46 4.50 -9.49
N LEU A 24 -17.06 3.54 -10.33
CA LEU A 24 -15.67 3.10 -10.44
C LEU A 24 -14.80 3.98 -11.33
N ARG A 25 -15.34 5.02 -11.98
CA ARG A 25 -14.57 5.92 -12.85
C ARG A 25 -13.87 7.04 -12.08
N ARG A 26 -13.70 6.88 -10.76
CA ARG A 26 -13.05 7.87 -9.89
C ARG A 26 -11.54 7.87 -10.12
N PRO A 27 -10.90 9.05 -10.24
CA PRO A 27 -9.45 9.14 -10.24
C PRO A 27 -8.89 8.87 -8.84
N GLY A 28 -7.65 8.38 -8.79
CA GLY A 28 -6.92 8.16 -7.54
C GLY A 28 -7.24 6.83 -6.84
N THR A 29 -6.20 6.18 -6.33
CA THR A 29 -6.25 4.81 -5.82
C THR A 29 -7.22 4.64 -4.65
N LEU A 30 -7.16 5.52 -3.64
CA LEU A 30 -8.01 5.38 -2.45
C LEU A 30 -9.49 5.67 -2.74
N ALA A 31 -9.79 6.65 -3.59
CA ALA A 31 -11.17 6.99 -3.96
C ALA A 31 -11.81 5.90 -4.84
N ALA A 32 -11.03 5.31 -5.74
CA ALA A 32 -11.46 4.16 -6.54
C ALA A 32 -11.60 2.89 -5.69
N LEU A 33 -10.71 2.66 -4.71
CA LEU A 33 -10.82 1.55 -3.76
C LEU A 33 -12.09 1.67 -2.89
N GLU A 34 -12.41 2.87 -2.42
CA GLU A 34 -13.66 3.16 -1.71
C GLU A 34 -14.89 2.84 -2.56
N ALA A 35 -14.87 3.21 -3.84
CA ALA A 35 -15.94 2.86 -4.76
C ALA A 35 -16.05 1.34 -4.97
N CYS A 36 -14.92 0.62 -5.09
CA CYS A 36 -14.93 -0.84 -5.18
C CYS A 36 -15.57 -1.51 -3.95
N LEU A 37 -15.32 -0.97 -2.76
CA LEU A 37 -15.95 -1.41 -1.51
C LEU A 37 -17.45 -1.13 -1.48
N GLY A 38 -17.85 0.10 -1.86
CA GLY A 38 -19.27 0.49 -1.89
C GLY A 38 -20.11 -0.33 -2.87
N GLU A 39 -19.49 -0.78 -3.97
CA GLU A 39 -20.10 -1.63 -4.98
C GLU A 39 -19.98 -3.15 -4.68
N GLY A 40 -19.39 -3.53 -3.53
CA GLY A 40 -19.26 -4.92 -3.11
C GLY A 40 -18.27 -5.76 -3.93
N LEU A 41 -17.36 -5.13 -4.68
CA LEU A 41 -16.34 -5.83 -5.47
C LEU A 41 -15.15 -6.32 -4.63
N LEU A 42 -15.02 -5.78 -3.41
CA LEU A 42 -14.07 -6.21 -2.39
C LEU A 42 -14.80 -6.26 -1.04
N ASP A 43 -14.42 -7.22 -0.19
CA ASP A 43 -14.90 -7.23 1.19
C ASP A 43 -14.20 -6.15 2.03
N ALA A 44 -14.88 -5.68 3.08
CA ALA A 44 -14.39 -4.60 3.93
C ALA A 44 -13.00 -4.88 4.53
N ARG A 45 -12.68 -6.14 4.85
CA ARG A 45 -11.40 -6.50 5.46
C ARG A 45 -10.27 -6.41 4.44
N THR A 46 -10.45 -6.94 3.23
CA THR A 46 -9.42 -6.86 2.17
C THR A 46 -9.22 -5.44 1.67
N GLY A 47 -10.29 -4.68 1.44
CA GLY A 47 -10.18 -3.27 1.08
C GLY A 47 -9.55 -2.41 2.19
N GLY A 48 -9.84 -2.71 3.47
CA GLY A 48 -9.17 -2.10 4.61
C GLY A 48 -7.65 -2.33 4.58
N TRP A 49 -7.20 -3.57 4.34
CA TRP A 49 -5.77 -3.87 4.22
C TRP A 49 -5.10 -3.14 3.06
N LEU A 50 -5.76 -3.02 1.91
CA LEU A 50 -5.22 -2.26 0.77
C LEU A 50 -5.13 -0.76 1.09
N ALA A 51 -6.15 -0.19 1.73
CA ALA A 51 -6.18 1.24 2.05
C ALA A 51 -5.14 1.62 3.11
N GLU A 52 -5.03 0.84 4.19
CA GLU A 52 -3.99 0.99 5.22
C GLU A 52 -2.61 0.80 4.61
N GLY A 53 -2.43 -0.25 3.82
CA GLY A 53 -1.17 -0.58 3.20
C GLY A 53 -0.68 0.48 2.22
N TRP A 54 -1.56 1.01 1.37
CA TRP A 54 -1.22 2.09 0.45
C TRP A 54 -0.79 3.35 1.21
N ARG A 55 -1.51 3.76 2.26
CA ARG A 55 -1.13 4.92 3.08
C ARG A 55 0.21 4.71 3.79
N PHE A 56 0.43 3.54 4.36
CA PHE A 56 1.69 3.20 5.01
C PHE A 56 2.86 3.24 4.03
N LEU A 57 2.75 2.54 2.89
CA LEU A 57 3.83 2.49 1.90
C LEU A 57 4.07 3.85 1.24
N ALA A 58 3.04 4.67 1.01
CA ALA A 58 3.21 6.03 0.51
C ALA A 58 3.98 6.91 1.50
N ARG A 59 3.66 6.81 2.80
CA ARG A 59 4.41 7.49 3.87
C ARG A 59 5.85 7.01 3.94
N LEU A 60 6.08 5.70 3.85
CA LEU A 60 7.42 5.11 3.84
C LEU A 60 8.24 5.62 2.65
N ARG A 61 7.69 5.56 1.43
CA ARG A 61 8.36 6.10 0.23
C ARG A 61 8.72 7.57 0.38
N ASN A 62 7.81 8.38 0.91
CA ASN A 62 8.07 9.80 1.19
C ASN A 62 9.17 9.99 2.24
N ALA A 63 9.19 9.17 3.29
CA ALA A 63 10.25 9.21 4.31
C ALA A 63 11.62 8.80 3.73
N LEU A 64 11.68 7.78 2.88
CA LEU A 64 12.89 7.37 2.17
C LEU A 64 13.41 8.49 1.26
N TYR A 65 12.50 9.17 0.53
CA TYR A 65 12.83 10.33 -0.30
C TYR A 65 13.40 11.49 0.53
N LEU A 66 12.71 11.88 1.61
CA LEU A 66 13.16 12.94 2.51
C LEU A 66 14.48 12.59 3.23
N ALA A 67 14.75 11.30 3.42
CA ALA A 67 16.01 10.80 3.97
C ALA A 67 17.17 10.81 2.95
N GLY A 68 16.95 11.30 1.73
CA GLY A 68 17.96 11.45 0.68
C GLY A 68 18.33 10.14 -0.03
N LEU A 69 17.52 9.09 0.09
CA LEU A 69 17.81 7.79 -0.50
C LEU A 69 17.48 7.77 -1.99
N ARG A 70 18.37 7.16 -2.79
CA ARG A 70 18.21 7.05 -4.25
C ARG A 70 17.10 6.06 -4.65
N ASP A 71 16.99 4.97 -3.90
CA ASP A 71 15.94 3.97 -4.09
C ASP A 71 14.90 4.14 -2.97
N THR A 72 13.66 4.38 -3.37
CA THR A 72 12.54 4.64 -2.43
C THR A 72 11.50 3.52 -2.44
N ASP A 73 11.75 2.44 -3.19
CA ASP A 73 10.87 1.27 -3.28
C ASP A 73 11.32 0.14 -2.35
N ARG A 74 12.50 0.26 -1.72
CA ARG A 74 13.02 -0.69 -0.73
C ARG A 74 13.68 0.03 0.43
N LEU A 75 13.71 -0.63 1.59
CA LEU A 75 14.48 -0.14 2.73
C LEU A 75 15.99 -0.19 2.40
N PRO A 76 16.78 0.76 2.95
CA PRO A 76 18.23 0.71 2.86
C PRO A 76 18.79 -0.52 3.61
N ALA A 77 19.99 -0.96 3.24
CA ALA A 77 20.65 -2.09 3.90
C ALA A 77 21.24 -1.73 5.28
N GLY A 78 21.54 -0.44 5.53
CA GLY A 78 22.14 0.03 6.77
C GLY A 78 21.11 0.22 7.89
N GLU A 79 21.31 -0.42 9.03
CA GLU A 79 20.43 -0.32 10.20
C GLU A 79 20.23 1.13 10.67
N ALA A 80 21.31 1.93 10.69
CA ALA A 80 21.25 3.35 11.06
C ALA A 80 20.35 4.17 10.12
N GLU A 81 20.26 3.79 8.85
CA GLU A 81 19.39 4.45 7.88
C GLU A 81 17.94 4.03 8.04
N VAL A 82 17.70 2.73 8.30
CA VAL A 82 16.35 2.23 8.64
C VAL A 82 15.85 2.90 9.91
N GLU A 83 16.70 3.06 10.94
CA GLU A 83 16.36 3.75 12.18
C GLU A 83 16.03 5.24 11.94
N ARG A 84 16.79 5.92 11.07
CA ARG A 84 16.49 7.31 10.66
C ARG A 84 15.10 7.42 10.05
N VAL A 85 14.77 6.52 9.12
CA VAL A 85 13.46 6.46 8.46
C VAL A 85 12.34 6.10 9.44
N ALA A 86 12.59 5.16 10.35
CA ALA A 86 11.64 4.77 11.39
C ALA A 86 11.27 5.95 12.29
N ARG A 87 12.25 6.74 12.73
CA ARG A 87 11.99 7.98 13.49
C ARG A 87 11.14 8.99 12.72
N MET A 88 11.41 9.18 11.42
CA MET A 88 10.60 10.08 10.57
C MET A 88 9.15 9.62 10.42
N LEU A 89 8.91 8.31 10.51
CA LEU A 89 7.57 7.71 10.47
C LEU A 89 6.87 7.71 11.84
N GLY A 90 7.56 8.13 12.90
CA GLY A 90 7.03 8.22 14.26
C GLY A 90 7.26 6.98 15.12
N TYR A 91 8.11 6.04 14.69
CA TYR A 91 8.53 4.92 15.54
C TYR A 91 9.46 5.43 16.64
N GLY A 92 9.21 5.00 17.88
CA GLY A 92 10.09 5.28 19.02
C GLY A 92 11.40 4.46 18.95
N PRO A 93 12.51 4.96 19.54
CA PRO A 93 13.78 4.25 19.49
C PRO A 93 13.81 3.07 20.50
N PRO A 94 14.27 1.87 20.09
CA PRO A 94 14.68 1.49 18.73
C PRO A 94 13.45 1.20 17.83
N GLY A 95 13.37 1.88 16.68
CA GLY A 95 12.20 1.85 15.79
C GLY A 95 12.37 1.01 14.52
N ALA A 96 13.61 0.72 14.12
CA ALA A 96 13.93 0.02 12.88
C ALA A 96 13.28 -1.36 12.78
N GLN A 97 13.38 -2.16 13.85
CA GLN A 97 12.82 -3.51 13.88
C GLN A 97 11.29 -3.50 13.71
N ALA A 98 10.60 -2.62 14.45
CA ALA A 98 9.16 -2.47 14.36
C ALA A 98 8.72 -2.02 12.95
N LEU A 99 9.46 -1.10 12.32
CA LEU A 99 9.22 -0.69 10.94
C LEU A 99 9.34 -1.87 9.95
N VAL A 100 10.39 -2.69 10.08
CA VAL A 100 10.60 -3.88 9.21
C VAL A 100 9.49 -4.90 9.36
N GLU A 101 9.03 -5.13 10.59
CA GLU A 101 7.93 -6.04 10.90
C GLU A 101 6.60 -5.56 10.31
N ASP A 102 6.29 -4.27 10.47
CA ASP A 102 5.09 -3.65 9.90
C ASP A 102 5.11 -3.65 8.38
N LEU A 103 6.27 -3.36 7.76
CA LEU A 103 6.44 -3.44 6.31
C LEU A 103 6.21 -4.87 5.80
N SER A 104 6.78 -5.87 6.49
CA SER A 104 6.63 -7.28 6.13
C SER A 104 5.18 -7.76 6.29
N ARG A 105 4.50 -7.34 7.36
CA ARG A 105 3.08 -7.63 7.61
C ARG A 105 2.19 -7.00 6.54
N THR A 106 2.40 -5.72 6.26
CA THR A 106 1.66 -4.95 5.25
C THR A 106 1.84 -5.56 3.86
N SER A 107 3.08 -5.84 3.48
CA SER A 107 3.40 -6.40 2.17
C SER A 107 2.77 -7.78 1.93
N ARG A 108 2.70 -8.63 2.97
CA ARG A 108 2.03 -9.93 2.90
C ARG A 108 0.51 -9.79 2.71
N ARG A 109 -0.14 -8.88 3.43
CA ARG A 109 -1.58 -8.63 3.30
C ARG A 109 -1.92 -8.11 1.90
N ILE A 110 -1.17 -7.12 1.40
CA ILE A 110 -1.37 -6.59 0.05
C ILE A 110 -1.18 -7.70 -0.99
N ARG A 111 -0.09 -8.48 -0.90
CA ARG A 111 0.20 -9.57 -1.84
C ARG A 111 -0.95 -10.58 -1.89
N LYS A 112 -1.46 -11.00 -0.73
CA LYS A 112 -2.58 -11.94 -0.64
C LYS A 112 -3.82 -11.43 -1.39
N VAL A 113 -4.18 -10.16 -1.19
CA VAL A 113 -5.35 -9.57 -1.87
C VAL A 113 -5.08 -9.44 -3.37
N HIS A 114 -3.90 -8.94 -3.76
CA HIS A 114 -3.50 -8.79 -5.15
C HIS A 114 -3.57 -10.10 -5.92
N GLU A 115 -2.94 -11.16 -5.41
CA GLU A 115 -2.94 -12.49 -6.04
C GLU A 115 -4.35 -13.05 -6.21
N THR A 116 -5.21 -12.86 -5.19
CA THR A 116 -6.60 -13.34 -5.23
C THR A 116 -7.44 -12.57 -6.25
N SER A 117 -7.24 -11.26 -6.41
CA SER A 117 -8.00 -10.44 -7.36
C SER A 117 -7.50 -10.56 -8.81
N PHE A 118 -6.20 -10.80 -9.01
CA PHE A 118 -5.59 -10.90 -10.34
C PHE A 118 -5.67 -12.30 -10.95
N TYR A 119 -5.39 -13.33 -10.16
CA TYR A 119 -5.26 -14.71 -10.66
C TYR A 119 -6.41 -15.63 -10.24
N GLY A 120 -7.22 -15.23 -9.25
CA GLY A 120 -8.48 -15.88 -8.91
C GLY A 120 -9.62 -15.42 -9.80
#